data_AF-A0A1K1LCV5-F1
#
_entry.id   AF-A0A1K1LCV5-F1
#
_cell.length_a   1.000
_cell.length_b   1.000
_cell.length_c   1.000
_cell.angle_alpha   90.00
_cell.angle_beta   90.00
_cell.angle_gamma   90.00
#
_symmetry.space_group_name_H-M   'P 1'
#
loop_
_entity.id
_entity.type
_entity.pdbx_description
1 polymer ?
#
loop_
_entity_poly.entity_id
_entity_poly.type
_entity_poly.pdbx_seq_one_letter_code
_entity_poly.pdbx_strand_id
1 'polypeptide(L)' 'MTKRKQPPIECRLRPNYTKKCIACGHGPVVDVYTRDGHFVNSTAMCGACSFGKEKYADPENW' A
#
# COMPACT_ATOMS: atom_id res chain seq x y z
N MET A 1 24.82 -22.75 -1.75
CA MET A 1 23.46 -22.27 -1.40
C MET A 1 23.08 -21.15 -2.37
N THR A 2 22.33 -21.48 -3.42
CA THR A 2 21.93 -20.54 -4.45
C THR A 2 20.93 -19.56 -3.85
N LYS A 3 21.35 -18.30 -3.62
CA LYS A 3 20.44 -17.22 -3.26
C LYS A 3 19.44 -17.10 -4.41
N ARG A 4 18.24 -17.66 -4.24
CA ARG A 4 17.11 -17.40 -5.14
C ARG A 4 16.90 -15.89 -5.07
N LYS A 5 17.40 -15.16 -6.07
CA LYS A 5 16.95 -13.79 -6.34
C LYS A 5 15.48 -13.96 -6.67
N GLN A 6 14.60 -13.84 -5.67
CA GLN A 6 13.18 -13.68 -5.94
C GLN A 6 13.10 -12.52 -6.96
N PRO A 7 12.46 -12.72 -8.12
CA PRO A 7 12.20 -11.60 -8.99
C PRO A 7 11.50 -10.52 -8.16
N PRO A 8 11.72 -9.22 -8.43
CA PRO A 8 11.01 -8.18 -7.70
C PRO A 8 9.52 -8.53 -7.78
N ILE A 9 8.90 -8.77 -6.62
CA ILE A 9 7.48 -9.08 -6.55
C ILE A 9 6.80 -7.81 -7.04
N GLU A 10 6.29 -7.84 -8.27
CA GLU A 10 5.49 -6.74 -8.78
C GLU A 10 4.25 -6.64 -7.90
N CYS A 11 4.17 -5.58 -7.10
CA CYS A 11 3.09 -5.36 -6.16
C CYS A 11 2.10 -4.33 -6.72
N ARG A 12 0.82 -4.51 -6.38
CA ARG A 12 -0.26 -3.53 -6.61
C ARG A 12 -0.72 -2.97 -5.27
N LEU A 13 -0.90 -1.66 -5.23
CA LEU A 13 -1.46 -0.98 -4.08
C LEU A 13 -2.98 -0.94 -4.20
N ARG A 14 -3.68 -1.13 -3.08
CA ARG A 14 -5.14 -1.02 -3.02
C ARG A 14 -5.56 -0.24 -1.78
N PRO A 15 -6.64 0.56 -1.86
CA PRO A 15 -7.17 1.24 -0.69
C PRO A 15 -7.90 0.29 0.24
N ASN A 16 -7.59 0.38 1.53
CA ASN A 16 -8.34 -0.26 2.58
C ASN A 16 -9.09 0.79 3.42
N TYR A 17 -10.39 0.90 3.15
CA TYR A 17 -11.29 1.84 3.81
C TYR A 17 -11.74 1.40 5.21
N THR A 18 -11.44 0.15 5.61
CA THR A 18 -11.83 -0.39 6.92
C THR A 18 -10.92 0.11 8.05
N LYS A 19 -9.72 0.59 7.71
CA LYS A 19 -8.74 1.11 8.66
C LYS A 19 -8.51 2.61 8.45
N LYS A 20 -8.03 3.27 9.51
CA LYS A 20 -7.66 4.69 9.49
C LYS A 20 -6.15 4.84 9.66
N CYS A 21 -5.60 5.87 9.04
CA CYS A 21 -4.21 6.27 9.13
C CYS A 21 -3.86 6.63 10.57
N ILE A 22 -2.80 6.03 11.09
CA ILE A 22 -2.32 6.33 12.45
C ILE A 22 -1.77 7.76 12.58
N ALA A 23 -1.34 8.38 11.48
CA ALA A 23 -0.70 9.70 11.49
C ALA A 23 -1.71 10.86 11.42
N CYS A 24 -2.75 10.73 10.60
CA CYS A 24 -3.72 11.82 10.36
C CYS A 24 -5.18 11.46 10.68
N GLY A 25 -5.47 10.21 11.06
CA GLY A 25 -6.84 9.73 11.32
C GLY A 25 -7.71 9.56 10.07
N HIS A 26 -7.29 10.05 8.90
CA HIS A 26 -8.01 9.85 7.63
C HIS A 26 -7.75 8.47 7.04
N GLY A 27 -8.54 8.06 6.05
CA GLY A 27 -8.32 6.84 5.28
C GLY A 27 -8.68 7.07 3.82
N PRO A 28 -8.46 6.09 2.94
CA PRO A 28 -8.06 4.70 3.22
C PRO A 28 -6.56 4.52 3.52
N VAL A 29 -6.21 3.46 4.26
CA VAL A 29 -4.80 3.00 4.36
C VAL A 29 -4.38 2.22 3.13
N VAL A 30 -3.08 2.09 2.89
CA VAL A 30 -2.56 1.37 1.70
C VAL A 30 -2.38 -0.10 2.02
N ASP A 31 -3.07 -0.99 1.31
CA ASP A 31 -2.79 -2.42 1.29
C ASP A 31 -1.95 -2.78 0.07
N VAL A 32 -1.04 -3.73 0.26
CA VAL A 32 -0.11 -4.22 -0.75
C VAL A 32 -0.53 -5.62 -1.11
N TYR A 33 -0.80 -5.83 -2.40
CA TYR A 33 -1.11 -7.12 -2.98
C TYR A 33 -0.04 -7.50 -4.00
N THR A 34 0.17 -8.78 -4.23
CA THR A 34 0.91 -9.25 -5.40
C THR A 34 0.12 -8.95 -6.67
N ARG A 35 0.77 -8.97 -7.83
CA ARG A 35 0.12 -8.77 -9.14
C ARG A 35 -1.02 -9.75 -9.41
N ASP A 36 -0.88 -10.99 -8.96
CA ASP A 36 -1.85 -12.09 -8.99
C ASP A 36 -2.96 -11.95 -7.94
N GLY A 37 -2.90 -10.92 -7.09
CA GLY A 37 -3.99 -10.54 -6.19
C GLY A 37 -3.91 -11.14 -4.78
N HIS A 38 -2.79 -11.74 -4.40
CA HIS A 38 -2.59 -12.23 -3.04
C HIS A 38 -2.22 -11.09 -2.10
N PHE A 39 -2.85 -11.03 -0.93
CA PHE A 39 -2.53 -10.03 0.08
C PHE A 39 -1.11 -10.25 0.61
N VAL A 40 -0.31 -9.18 0.65
CA VAL A 40 1.06 -9.20 1.16
C VAL A 40 1.13 -8.51 2.51
N ASN A 41 0.63 -7.27 2.59
CA ASN A 41 0.71 -6.45 3.80
C ASN A 41 -0.33 -5.33 3.80
N SER A 42 -0.63 -4.80 4.98
CA SER A 42 -1.46 -3.62 5.19
C SER A 42 -0.64 -2.57 5.91
N THR A 43 -0.51 -1.39 5.32
CA THR A 43 0.19 -0.28 5.98
C THR A 43 -0.68 0.32 7.09
N ALA A 44 -0.05 0.98 8.05
CA ALA A 44 -0.75 1.74 9.09
C ALA A 44 -1.15 3.15 8.63
N MET A 45 -0.77 3.57 7.42
CA MET A 45 -0.89 4.96 6.94
C MET A 45 -1.67 5.05 5.63
N CYS A 46 -2.35 6.18 5.41
CA CYS A 46 -2.98 6.49 4.12
C CYS A 46 -1.94 6.82 3.06
N GLY A 47 -2.36 6.79 1.77
CA GLY A 47 -1.45 7.09 0.66
C GLY A 47 -0.76 8.45 0.78
N ALA A 48 -1.47 9.49 1.22
CA ALA A 48 -0.88 10.82 1.42
C ALA A 48 0.25 10.82 2.45
N CYS A 49 0.05 10.14 3.59
CA CYS A 49 1.06 10.03 4.65
C CYS A 49 2.19 9.06 4.29
N SER A 50 1.90 8.01 3.52
CA SER A 50 2.91 7.04 3.05
C SER A 50 3.80 7.59 1.94
N PHE A 51 3.25 8.37 1.03
CA PHE A 51 3.93 8.82 -0.19
C PHE A 51 4.26 10.32 -0.20
N GLY A 52 3.86 11.06 0.84
CA GLY A 52 4.29 12.44 1.11
C GLY A 52 3.74 13.50 0.15
N LYS A 53 2.63 13.23 -0.55
CA LYS A 53 1.94 14.23 -1.39
C LYS A 53 0.43 14.15 -1.24
N GLU A 54 -0.23 15.30 -1.22
CA GLU A 54 -1.69 15.40 -1.05
C GLU A 54 -2.48 14.66 -2.14
N LYS A 55 -1.99 14.65 -3.39
CA LYS A 55 -2.62 13.91 -4.49
C LYS A 55 -2.75 12.39 -4.22
N TYR A 56 -1.90 11.85 -3.36
CA TYR A 56 -1.98 10.45 -2.94
C TYR A 56 -3.01 10.24 -1.81
N ALA A 57 -3.82 11.24 -1.46
CA ALA A 57 -5.05 10.99 -0.71
C ALA A 57 -6.05 10.18 -1.55
N ASP A 58 -6.01 10.36 -2.87
CA ASP A 58 -6.82 9.63 -3.84
C ASP A 58 -6.10 8.33 -4.27
N PRO A 59 -6.71 7.15 -4.04
CA PRO A 59 -6.16 5.86 -4.47
C PRO A 59 -5.94 5.68 -5.97
N GLU A 60 -6.60 6.47 -6.83
CA GLU A 60 -6.36 6.43 -8.27
C GLU A 60 -4.94 6.92 -8.64
N ASN A 61 -4.25 7.59 -7.73
CA ASN A 61 -2.92 8.15 -7.93
C ASN A 61 -1.77 7.29 -7.36
N TRP A 62 -2.04 6.12 -6.79
CA TRP A 62 -1.03 5.28 -6.11
C TRP A 62 -0.27 4.34 -7.03
#